data_AF-A0A957JXM2-F1
#
_entry.id   AF-A0A957JXM2-F1
#
_cell.length_a   1.000
_cell.length_b   1.000
_cell.length_c   1.000
_cell.angle_alpha   90.00
_cell.angle_beta   90.00
_cell.angle_gamma   90.00
#
_symmetry.space_group_name_H-M   'P 1'
#
loop_
_entity.id
_entity.type
_entity.pdbx_description
1 polymer ?
#
loop_
_entity_poly.entity_id
_entity_poly.type
_entity_poly.pdbx_seq_one_letter_code
_entity_poly.pdbx_strand_id
1 'polypeptide(L)'
;MSLITLTDPRSPVSEAYRTLRTNLSFYSVDNPIKTLVVTSPTPQENPADTVANLAVTLAQSGRRTLLVDCDLRRPALHAAFSLPAEPGLTNMVLNEVDKLPIQNTSVDNLALLASGPTPPNPADLIGSRQFDRILEAVQAEYDIILFNAPPILAVTDATILGAKVDGVLLVVSAGKTRRD
;
A
#
# COMPACT_ATOMS: atom_id res chain seq x y z
N MET A 1 4.74 -13.75 -3.46
CA MET A 1 4.90 -12.80 -2.34
C MET A 1 5.11 -13.58 -1.06
N SER A 2 6.11 -13.21 -0.26
CA SER A 2 6.38 -13.82 1.06
C SER A 2 6.32 -12.76 2.15
N LEU A 3 5.51 -13.00 3.19
CA LEU A 3 5.47 -12.17 4.39
C LEU A 3 6.57 -12.62 5.37
N ILE A 4 7.83 -12.35 5.01
CA ILE A 4 9.00 -12.77 5.80
C ILE A 4 8.96 -12.27 7.26
N THR A 5 8.35 -11.12 7.47
CA THR A 5 8.10 -10.54 8.81
C THR A 5 7.18 -11.38 9.69
N LEU A 6 6.41 -12.31 9.10
CA LEU A 6 5.61 -13.33 9.80
C LEU A 6 6.27 -14.70 9.78
N THR A 7 6.83 -15.12 8.64
CA THR A 7 7.35 -16.49 8.47
C THR A 7 8.73 -16.70 9.11
N ASP A 8 9.59 -15.68 9.14
CA ASP A 8 10.86 -15.69 9.87
C ASP A 8 11.12 -14.33 10.56
N PRO A 9 10.38 -14.03 11.65
CA PRO A 9 10.39 -12.71 12.27
C PRO A 9 11.75 -12.27 12.83
N ARG A 10 12.70 -13.20 13.04
CA ARG A 10 14.03 -12.90 13.59
C ARG A 10 15.10 -12.80 12.50
N SER A 11 14.72 -12.95 11.23
CA SER A 11 15.65 -12.84 10.12
C SER A 11 16.24 -11.42 10.01
N PRO A 12 17.47 -11.28 9.47
CA PRO A 12 18.03 -9.98 9.11
C PRO A 12 17.13 -9.16 8.17
N VAL A 13 16.35 -9.84 7.31
CA VAL A 13 15.41 -9.19 6.39
C VAL A 13 14.24 -8.57 7.16
N SER A 14 13.68 -9.27 8.16
CA SER A 14 12.65 -8.71 9.04
C SER A 14 13.17 -7.52 9.85
N GLU A 15 14.41 -7.57 10.34
CA GLU A 15 15.04 -6.42 11.00
C GLU A 15 15.23 -5.22 10.05
N ALA A 16 15.50 -5.45 8.77
CA ALA A 16 15.55 -4.37 7.78
C ALA A 16 14.19 -3.66 7.63
N TYR A 17 13.07 -4.39 7.64
CA TYR A 17 11.72 -3.79 7.65
C TYR A 17 11.44 -3.02 8.95
N ARG A 18 11.87 -3.51 10.12
CA ARG A 18 11.75 -2.78 11.38
C ARG A 18 12.59 -1.50 11.39
N THR A 19 13.76 -1.54 10.76
CA THR A 19 14.61 -0.37 10.55
C THR A 19 13.92 0.64 9.64
N LEU A 20 13.35 0.20 8.50
CA LEU A 20 12.58 1.04 7.60
C LEU A 20 11.39 1.72 8.31
N ARG A 21 10.59 0.97 9.07
CA ARG A 21 9.51 1.50 9.91
C ARG A 21 10.00 2.59 10.87
N THR A 22 11.14 2.34 11.52
CA THR A 22 11.74 3.28 12.48
C THR A 22 12.16 4.57 11.77
N ASN A 23 12.82 4.46 10.62
CA ASN A 23 13.21 5.62 9.80
C ASN A 23 12.00 6.45 9.36
N LEU A 24 10.90 5.80 8.95
CA LEU A 24 9.66 6.49 8.58
C LEU A 24 9.01 7.20 9.77
N SER A 25 9.09 6.61 10.97
CA SER A 25 8.54 7.21 12.20
C SER A 25 9.29 8.48 12.63
N PHE A 26 10.57 8.62 12.23
CA PHE A 26 11.41 9.79 12.51
C PHE A 26 11.46 10.82 11.37
N TYR A 27 10.80 10.57 10.24
CA TYR A 27 10.89 11.47 9.07
C TYR A 27 10.40 12.88 9.38
N SER A 28 9.32 13.01 10.15
CA SER A 28 8.79 14.30 10.58
C SER A 28 8.02 14.15 11.89
N VAL A 29 8.53 14.80 12.94
CA VAL A 29 7.92 14.79 14.28
C VAL A 29 6.69 15.70 14.31
N ASP A 30 6.75 16.83 13.63
CA ASP A 30 5.68 17.84 13.63
C ASP A 30 4.54 17.52 12.65
N ASN A 31 4.86 16.81 11.56
CA ASN A 31 3.88 16.38 10.57
C ASN A 31 4.11 14.89 10.22
N PRO A 32 3.63 13.96 11.07
CA PRO A 32 3.86 12.54 10.86
C PRO A 32 3.21 12.06 9.57
N ILE A 33 3.94 11.25 8.78
CA ILE A 33 3.42 10.63 7.57
C ILE A 33 2.23 9.74 7.93
N LYS A 34 1.06 10.03 7.35
CA LYS A 34 -0.15 9.23 7.53
C LYS A 34 -0.48 8.42 6.29
N THR A 35 -0.08 8.88 5.12
CA THR A 35 -0.33 8.24 3.82
C THR A 35 0.94 8.10 3.02
N LEU A 36 1.23 6.89 2.55
CA LEU A 36 2.46 6.60 1.83
C LEU A 36 2.17 5.70 0.62
N VAL A 37 2.60 6.14 -0.55
CA VAL A 37 2.61 5.28 -1.75
C VAL A 37 3.92 4.52 -1.80
N VAL A 38 3.85 3.23 -2.09
CA VAL A 38 5.01 2.39 -2.36
C VAL A 38 4.94 1.94 -3.82
N THR A 39 5.99 2.26 -4.58
CA THR A 39 6.11 1.93 -6.00
C THR A 39 7.58 1.60 -6.33
N SER A 40 7.87 1.28 -7.56
CA SER A 40 9.21 1.01 -8.08
C SER A 40 9.40 1.66 -9.46
N PRO A 41 10.63 1.82 -9.95
CA PRO A 41 10.87 2.25 -11.33
C PRO A 41 10.32 1.25 -12.34
N THR A 42 10.56 -0.04 -12.09
CA THR A 42 10.20 -1.13 -13.02
C THR A 42 9.50 -2.29 -12.31
N PRO A 43 8.89 -3.26 -13.03
CA PRO A 43 8.19 -4.38 -12.39
C PRO A 43 9.09 -5.34 -11.60
N GLN A 44 10.40 -5.34 -11.83
CA GLN A 44 11.33 -6.35 -11.29
C GLN A 44 11.62 -6.18 -9.80
N GLU A 45 11.38 -5.00 -9.23
CA GLU A 45 11.66 -4.66 -7.84
C GLU A 45 10.59 -5.11 -6.83
N ASN A 46 9.45 -5.63 -7.29
CA ASN A 46 8.36 -6.15 -6.44
C ASN A 46 7.98 -5.23 -5.26
N PRO A 47 7.52 -3.99 -5.52
CA PRO A 47 7.14 -3.05 -4.46
C PRO A 47 6.02 -3.59 -3.55
N ALA A 48 5.17 -4.46 -4.08
CA ALA A 48 4.09 -5.12 -3.35
C ALA A 48 4.58 -6.00 -2.17
N ASP A 49 5.70 -6.72 -2.33
CA ASP A 49 6.31 -7.49 -1.24
C ASP A 49 6.85 -6.56 -0.14
N THR A 50 7.41 -5.41 -0.53
CA THR A 50 7.96 -4.41 0.39
C THR A 50 6.86 -3.74 1.21
N VAL A 51 5.79 -3.28 0.56
CA VAL A 51 4.70 -2.60 1.25
C VAL A 51 3.93 -3.54 2.17
N ALA A 52 3.74 -4.80 1.79
CA ALA A 52 3.05 -5.78 2.63
C ALA A 52 3.85 -6.09 3.91
N ASN A 53 5.16 -6.31 3.81
CA ASN A 53 6.00 -6.55 5.00
C ASN A 53 6.16 -5.29 5.85
N LEU A 54 6.25 -4.11 5.25
CA LEU A 54 6.25 -2.84 5.99
C LEU A 54 4.93 -2.68 6.78
N ALA A 55 3.78 -2.97 6.16
CA ALA A 55 2.48 -2.92 6.80
C ALA A 55 2.41 -3.82 8.05
N VAL A 56 2.93 -5.05 7.95
CA VAL A 56 3.03 -5.97 9.08
C VAL A 56 3.84 -5.36 10.23
N THR A 57 5.02 -4.78 9.95
CA THR A 57 5.86 -4.21 11.02
C THR A 57 5.26 -2.97 11.67
N LEU A 58 4.48 -2.17 10.93
CA LEU A 58 3.74 -1.02 11.45
C LEU A 58 2.59 -1.49 12.36
N ALA A 59 1.81 -2.48 11.91
CA ALA A 59 0.72 -3.06 12.69
C ALA A 59 1.22 -3.71 13.99
N GLN A 60 2.34 -4.45 13.93
CA GLN A 60 3.01 -5.03 15.09
C GLN A 60 3.55 -3.99 16.09
N SER A 61 3.68 -2.72 15.68
CA SER A 61 4.02 -1.61 16.59
C SER A 61 2.81 -0.99 17.29
N GLY A 62 1.61 -1.54 17.07
CA GLY A 62 0.35 -1.07 17.64
C GLY A 62 -0.36 0.00 16.82
N ARG A 63 0.14 0.36 15.64
CA ARG A 63 -0.52 1.33 14.75
C ARG A 63 -1.66 0.67 13.99
N ARG A 64 -2.84 1.28 13.99
CA ARG A 64 -3.95 0.91 13.10
C ARG A 64 -3.51 1.19 11.66
N THR A 65 -3.19 0.12 10.95
CA THR A 65 -2.56 0.16 9.62
C THR A 65 -3.57 -0.32 8.58
N LEU A 66 -3.84 0.51 7.58
CA LEU A 66 -4.58 0.11 6.39
C LEU A 66 -3.62 -0.10 5.23
N LEU A 67 -3.69 -1.27 4.60
CA LEU A 67 -3.03 -1.54 3.34
C LEU A 67 -4.07 -1.46 2.22
N VAL A 68 -3.76 -0.74 1.14
CA VAL A 68 -4.65 -0.55 -0.01
C VAL A 68 -3.95 -1.02 -1.28
N ASP A 69 -4.58 -1.92 -2.03
CA ASP A 69 -4.06 -2.39 -3.31
C ASP A 69 -4.49 -1.45 -4.45
N CYS A 70 -3.68 -0.42 -4.73
CA CYS A 70 -3.88 0.49 -5.85
C CYS A 70 -3.15 0.05 -7.14
N ASP A 71 -2.49 -1.11 -7.16
CA ASP A 71 -2.08 -1.74 -8.43
C ASP A 71 -3.27 -2.52 -9.01
N LEU A 72 -4.23 -1.77 -9.55
CA LEU A 72 -5.44 -2.32 -10.16
C LEU A 72 -5.16 -3.14 -11.42
N ARG A 73 -3.95 -3.05 -11.96
CA ARG A 73 -3.51 -3.73 -13.18
C ARG A 73 -2.95 -5.11 -12.88
N ARG A 74 -2.26 -5.26 -11.77
CA ARG A 74 -1.67 -6.53 -11.29
C ARG A 74 -1.86 -6.68 -9.78
N PRO A 75 -3.10 -6.77 -9.29
CA PRO A 75 -3.36 -6.83 -7.86
C PRO A 75 -2.80 -8.12 -7.26
N ALA A 76 -2.18 -8.00 -6.09
CA ALA A 76 -1.41 -9.09 -5.50
C ALA A 76 -1.53 -9.18 -3.97
N LEU A 77 -2.01 -8.12 -3.30
CA LEU A 77 -1.98 -8.06 -1.84
C LEU A 77 -3.00 -9.01 -1.22
N HIS A 78 -4.19 -9.15 -1.81
CA HIS A 78 -5.22 -10.06 -1.31
C HIS A 78 -4.70 -11.51 -1.19
N ALA A 79 -3.94 -11.98 -2.18
CA ALA A 79 -3.36 -13.32 -2.17
C ALA A 79 -2.30 -13.47 -1.07
N ALA A 80 -1.51 -12.43 -0.80
CA ALA A 80 -0.49 -12.45 0.25
C ALA A 80 -1.09 -12.60 1.66
N PHE A 81 -2.30 -12.08 1.87
CA PHE A 81 -3.02 -12.17 3.14
C PHE A 81 -4.11 -13.26 3.15
N SER A 82 -4.21 -14.08 2.09
CA SER A 82 -5.25 -15.12 1.94
C SER A 82 -6.69 -14.57 2.05
N LEU A 83 -6.91 -13.39 1.48
CA LEU A 83 -8.19 -12.68 1.49
C LEU A 83 -8.82 -12.64 0.09
N PRO A 84 -10.16 -12.55 -0.02
CA PRO A 84 -10.85 -12.23 -1.26
C PRO A 84 -10.34 -10.94 -1.93
N ALA A 85 -10.24 -10.98 -3.27
CA ALA A 85 -9.91 -9.81 -4.09
C ALA A 85 -11.09 -8.83 -4.26
N GLU A 86 -12.32 -9.33 -4.12
CA GLU A 86 -13.56 -8.58 -4.34
C GLU A 86 -14.56 -8.79 -3.17
N PRO A 87 -15.38 -7.77 -2.84
CA PRO A 87 -15.33 -6.41 -3.36
C PRO A 87 -14.11 -5.62 -2.86
N GLY A 88 -13.69 -4.60 -3.62
CA GLY A 88 -12.53 -3.76 -3.30
C GLY A 88 -12.63 -2.33 -3.84
N LEU A 89 -11.49 -1.65 -3.95
CA LEU A 89 -11.37 -0.24 -4.33
C LEU A 89 -12.12 0.11 -5.62
N THR A 90 -12.02 -0.72 -6.66
CA THR A 90 -12.75 -0.49 -7.91
C THR A 90 -14.25 -0.47 -7.70
N ASN A 91 -14.80 -1.43 -6.93
CA ASN A 91 -16.23 -1.48 -6.67
C ASN A 91 -16.69 -0.24 -5.90
N MET A 92 -15.87 0.25 -4.97
CA MET A 92 -16.18 1.44 -4.17
C MET A 92 -16.26 2.71 -5.00
N VAL A 93 -15.31 2.89 -5.92
CA VAL A 93 -15.27 4.09 -6.76
C VAL A 93 -16.40 4.06 -7.79
N LEU A 94 -16.75 2.89 -8.31
CA LEU A 94 -17.77 2.77 -9.36
C LEU A 94 -19.22 2.73 -8.84
N ASN A 95 -19.47 2.15 -7.66
CA ASN A 95 -20.83 1.85 -7.20
C ASN A 95 -21.24 2.61 -5.92
N GLU A 96 -20.44 3.59 -5.47
CA GLU A 96 -20.70 4.38 -4.25
C GLU A 96 -21.20 3.52 -3.07
N VAL A 97 -20.38 2.54 -2.66
CA VAL A 97 -20.77 1.58 -1.62
C VAL A 97 -20.78 2.27 -0.24
N ASP A 98 -21.90 2.20 0.48
CA ASP A 98 -22.08 2.80 1.81
C ASP A 98 -21.06 2.32 2.86
N LYS A 99 -20.55 1.08 2.71
CA LYS A 99 -19.58 0.48 3.62
C LYS A 99 -18.30 0.10 2.87
N LEU A 100 -17.17 0.61 3.36
CA LEU A 100 -15.84 0.20 2.92
C LEU A 100 -15.67 -1.33 3.06
N PRO A 101 -15.38 -2.08 1.98
CA PRO A 101 -15.12 -3.53 2.03
C PRO A 101 -13.70 -3.80 2.55
N ILE A 102 -13.36 -3.17 3.67
CA ILE A 102 -12.08 -3.36 4.35
C ILE A 102 -12.14 -4.67 5.13
N GLN A 103 -11.11 -5.47 4.96
CA GLN A 103 -11.00 -6.82 5.52
C GLN A 103 -9.89 -6.84 6.56
N ASN A 104 -10.17 -7.38 7.75
CA ASN A 104 -9.12 -7.63 8.73
C ASN A 104 -8.22 -8.77 8.25
N THR A 105 -6.91 -8.60 8.39
CA THR A 105 -5.95 -9.68 8.13
C THR A 105 -5.81 -10.57 9.38
N SER A 106 -4.99 -11.62 9.29
CA SER A 106 -4.59 -12.41 10.47
C SER A 106 -3.60 -11.69 11.39
N VAL A 107 -3.15 -10.48 11.03
CA VAL A 107 -2.23 -9.66 11.83
C VAL A 107 -3.04 -8.58 12.54
N ASP A 108 -2.93 -8.54 13.87
CA ASP A 108 -3.57 -7.52 14.69
C ASP A 108 -3.19 -6.11 14.23
N ASN A 109 -4.16 -5.19 14.23
CA ASN A 109 -4.04 -3.81 13.74
C ASN A 109 -3.75 -3.66 12.24
N LEU A 110 -3.81 -4.72 11.43
CA LEU A 110 -3.65 -4.65 9.98
C LEU A 110 -4.93 -5.02 9.25
N ALA A 111 -5.44 -4.08 8.46
CA ALA A 111 -6.55 -4.29 7.55
C ALA A 111 -6.12 -4.10 6.09
N LEU A 112 -6.87 -4.70 5.17
CA LEU A 112 -6.65 -4.64 3.73
C LEU A 112 -7.91 -4.13 3.01
N LEU A 113 -7.74 -3.12 2.17
CA LEU A 113 -8.66 -2.80 1.08
C LEU A 113 -8.09 -3.39 -0.22
N ALA A 114 -8.68 -4.49 -0.68
CA ALA A 114 -8.28 -5.13 -1.94
C ALA A 114 -8.60 -4.24 -3.15
N SER A 115 -8.04 -4.55 -4.32
CA SER A 115 -8.24 -3.78 -5.55
C SER A 115 -9.68 -3.81 -6.04
N GLY A 116 -10.40 -4.92 -5.85
CA GLY A 116 -11.62 -5.20 -6.60
C GLY A 116 -11.31 -5.67 -8.04
N PRO A 117 -12.32 -5.72 -8.92
CA PRO A 117 -12.13 -6.10 -10.32
C PRO A 117 -11.24 -5.07 -11.03
N THR A 118 -10.52 -5.50 -12.07
CA THR A 118 -9.71 -4.59 -12.89
C THR A 118 -10.64 -3.63 -13.67
N PRO A 119 -10.54 -2.30 -13.46
CA PRO A 119 -11.35 -1.34 -14.21
C PRO A 119 -10.77 -1.13 -15.62
N PRO A 120 -11.56 -0.61 -16.58
CA PRO A 120 -11.04 -0.27 -17.90
C PRO A 120 -9.95 0.81 -17.85
N ASN A 121 -10.09 1.80 -16.95
CA ASN A 121 -9.15 2.91 -16.80
C ASN A 121 -8.73 3.09 -15.31
N PRO A 122 -7.67 2.39 -14.85
CA PRO A 122 -7.16 2.51 -13.47
C PRO A 122 -6.76 3.93 -13.03
N ALA A 123 -6.07 4.67 -13.89
CA ALA A 123 -5.56 6.00 -13.58
C ALA A 123 -6.70 7.01 -13.33
N ASP A 124 -7.74 6.98 -14.15
CA ASP A 124 -8.92 7.86 -13.99
C ASP A 124 -9.67 7.54 -12.70
N LEU A 125 -9.75 6.26 -12.33
CA LEU A 125 -10.36 5.80 -11.09
C LEU A 125 -9.64 6.40 -9.87
N ILE A 126 -8.30 6.29 -9.83
CA ILE A 126 -7.47 6.88 -8.78
C ILE A 126 -7.55 8.42 -8.78
N GLY A 127 -7.67 9.03 -9.96
CA GLY A 127 -7.80 10.49 -10.10
C GLY A 127 -9.17 11.05 -9.71
N SER A 128 -10.17 10.20 -9.49
CA SER A 128 -11.56 10.62 -9.28
C SER A 128 -11.81 11.29 -7.93
N ARG A 129 -12.84 12.14 -7.87
CA ARG A 129 -13.33 12.73 -6.60
C ARG A 129 -13.82 11.67 -5.61
N GLN A 130 -14.32 10.54 -6.11
CA GLN A 130 -14.79 9.47 -5.26
C GLN A 130 -13.61 8.78 -4.56
N PHE A 131 -12.47 8.62 -5.23
CA PHE A 131 -11.24 8.17 -4.57
C PHE A 131 -10.81 9.16 -3.46
N ASP A 132 -10.90 10.46 -3.71
CA ASP A 132 -10.57 11.48 -2.70
C ASP A 132 -11.44 11.36 -1.43
N ARG A 133 -12.75 11.14 -1.60
CA ARG A 133 -13.66 10.89 -0.46
C ARG A 133 -13.30 9.63 0.32
N ILE A 134 -12.92 8.56 -0.39
CA ILE A 134 -12.48 7.31 0.25
C ILE A 134 -11.20 7.56 1.05
N LEU A 135 -10.24 8.29 0.48
CA LEU A 135 -8.99 8.66 1.14
C LEU A 135 -9.25 9.44 2.43
N GLU A 136 -10.11 10.46 2.39
CA GLU A 136 -10.51 11.25 3.57
C GLU A 136 -11.17 10.37 4.64
N ALA A 137 -12.07 9.46 4.25
CA ALA A 137 -12.76 8.56 5.19
C ALA A 137 -11.77 7.63 5.90
N VAL A 138 -10.87 6.97 5.17
CA VAL A 138 -9.90 6.05 5.79
C VAL A 138 -8.85 6.78 6.61
N GLN A 139 -8.49 8.02 6.26
CA GLN A 139 -7.63 8.85 7.08
C GLN A 139 -8.25 9.15 8.45
N ALA A 140 -9.57 9.20 8.61
CA ALA A 140 -10.17 9.40 9.93
C ALA A 140 -10.00 8.18 10.86
N GLU A 141 -9.88 6.97 10.30
CA GLU A 141 -9.95 5.71 11.04
C GLU A 141 -8.60 5.06 11.32
N TYR A 142 -7.60 5.30 10.48
CA TYR A 142 -6.29 4.64 10.54
C TYR A 142 -5.17 5.60 10.89
N ASP A 143 -4.16 5.09 11.59
CA ASP A 143 -2.98 5.86 12.00
C ASP A 143 -1.96 5.94 10.86
N ILE A 144 -1.95 4.96 9.96
CA ILE A 144 -1.16 4.96 8.72
C ILE A 144 -1.86 4.16 7.63
N ILE A 145 -1.82 4.67 6.40
CA ILE A 145 -2.35 4.04 5.20
C ILE A 145 -1.24 3.88 4.18
N LEU A 146 -1.01 2.64 3.74
CA LEU A 146 -0.04 2.30 2.73
C LEU A 146 -0.72 1.92 1.43
N PHE A 147 -0.29 2.51 0.33
CA PHE A 147 -0.80 2.22 -0.99
C PHE A 147 0.25 1.49 -1.82
N ASN A 148 -0.07 0.29 -2.30
CA ASN A 148 0.70 -0.34 -3.37
C ASN A 148 0.36 0.33 -4.70
N ALA A 149 1.35 0.71 -5.50
CA ALA A 149 1.11 1.28 -6.82
C ALA A 149 1.99 0.61 -7.88
N PRO A 150 1.52 0.55 -9.14
CA PRO A 150 2.30 -0.05 -10.23
C PRO A 150 3.58 0.75 -10.49
N PRO A 151 4.55 0.18 -11.23
CA PRO A 151 5.83 0.84 -11.49
C PRO A 151 5.67 2.21 -12.18
N ILE A 152 6.34 3.22 -11.63
CA ILE A 152 6.16 4.63 -12.01
C ILE A 152 6.63 4.97 -13.43
N LEU A 153 7.55 4.20 -14.01
CA LEU A 153 7.97 4.39 -15.40
C LEU A 153 7.06 3.68 -16.42
N ALA A 154 6.21 2.75 -15.96
CA ALA A 154 5.33 2.00 -16.84
C ALA A 154 4.00 2.74 -17.08
N VAL A 155 3.45 3.36 -16.03
CA VAL A 155 2.13 4.01 -16.04
C VAL A 155 2.07 5.16 -15.04
N THR A 156 1.05 6.02 -15.15
CA THR A 156 0.93 7.26 -14.37
C THR A 156 0.22 7.11 -13.03
N ASP A 157 -0.33 5.93 -12.73
CA ASP A 157 -1.15 5.64 -11.55
C ASP A 157 -0.44 6.07 -10.24
N ALA A 158 0.84 5.71 -10.07
CA ALA A 158 1.65 6.06 -8.91
C ALA A 158 1.89 7.58 -8.77
N THR A 159 2.03 8.30 -9.90
CA THR A 159 2.22 9.75 -9.91
C THR A 159 0.94 10.49 -9.50
N ILE A 160 -0.21 10.05 -10.02
CA ILE A 160 -1.51 10.63 -9.65
C ILE A 160 -1.78 10.41 -8.16
N LEU A 161 -1.53 9.19 -7.67
CA LEU A 161 -1.69 8.86 -6.26
C LEU A 161 -0.70 9.61 -5.37
N GLY A 162 0.55 9.73 -5.80
CA GLY A 162 1.61 10.49 -5.12
C GLY A 162 1.27 11.96 -4.91
N ALA A 163 0.49 12.57 -5.79
CA ALA A 163 0.01 13.94 -5.64
C ALA A 163 -1.10 14.12 -4.59
N LYS A 164 -1.65 13.01 -4.06
CA LYS A 164 -2.76 12.99 -3.10
C LYS A 164 -2.34 12.54 -1.69
N VAL A 165 -1.10 12.07 -1.51
CA VAL A 165 -0.60 11.50 -0.24
C VAL A 165 0.59 12.29 0.32
N ASP A 166 0.96 12.01 1.56
CA ASP A 166 2.05 12.71 2.26
C ASP A 166 3.44 12.37 1.71
N GLY A 167 3.61 11.20 1.08
CA GLY A 167 4.90 10.80 0.55
C GLY A 167 4.89 9.59 -0.38
N VAL A 168 6.03 9.39 -1.03
CA VAL A 168 6.30 8.26 -1.92
C VAL A 168 7.57 7.55 -1.47
N LEU A 169 7.48 6.24 -1.29
CA LEU A 169 8.60 5.33 -1.07
C LEU A 169 8.90 4.59 -2.38
N LEU A 170 10.05 4.89 -2.97
CA LEU A 170 10.53 4.25 -4.20
C LEU A 170 11.41 3.03 -3.87
N VAL A 171 10.97 1.84 -4.25
CA VAL A 171 11.71 0.59 -4.09
C VAL A 171 12.63 0.37 -5.28
N VAL A 172 13.92 0.19 -5.01
CA VAL A 172 14.96 -0.04 -6.03
C VAL A 172 15.73 -1.32 -5.71
N SER A 173 16.20 -2.01 -6.76
CA SER A 173 17.08 -3.17 -6.63
C SER A 173 18.53 -2.75 -6.72
N ALA A 174 19.28 -2.94 -5.63
CA ALA A 174 20.71 -2.68 -5.59
C ALA A 174 21.44 -3.45 -6.71
N GLY A 175 22.27 -2.73 -7.47
CA GLY A 175 23.05 -3.30 -8.59
C GLY A 175 22.23 -3.66 -9.84
N LYS A 176 20.91 -3.43 -9.86
CA LYS A 176 20.06 -3.68 -11.04
C LYS A 176 19.37 -2.42 -11.55
N THR A 177 18.78 -1.64 -10.64
CA THR A 177 18.11 -0.39 -11.01
C THR A 177 19.16 0.65 -11.39
N ARG A 178 19.07 1.17 -12.61
CA ARG A 178 19.94 2.23 -13.10
C ARG A 178 19.61 3.57 -12.44
N ARG A 179 20.63 4.40 -12.28
CA ARG A 179 20.50 5.76 -11.74
C ARG A 179 20.17 6.78 -12.84
N ASP A 180 20.43 6.42 -14.09
CA ASP A 180 20.40 7.26 -15.29
C ASP A 180 19.35 6.80 -16.31
#